data_AF-G7I1L1-F1
#
_entry.id   AF-G7I1L1-F1
#
_cell.length_a   1.000
_cell.length_b   1.000
_cell.length_c   1.000
_cell.angle_alpha   90.00
_cell.angle_beta   90.00
_cell.angle_gamma   90.00
#
_symmetry.space_group_name_H-M   'P 1'
#
loop_
_entity.id
_entity.type
_entity.pdbx_description
1 polymer ?
#
loop_
_entity_poly.entity_id
_entity_poly.type
_entity_poly.pdbx_seq_one_letter_code
_entity_poly.pdbx_strand_id
1 'polypeptide(L)'
;MAKRIKELGELRLISGFTSVQIYLESKTSELKNQGLLIAAEFIDEKGETLGQDEVKSSYSKALQAQYRYIEKQEDDSAIFQSVPFTLSRPAYIANFKAIEWGRGFSSEKVFLKSLAGLWMIFENSENGTSWTYRMGA
;
A
#
# COMPACT_ATOMS: atom_id res chain seq x y z
N MET A 1 4.17 11.39 20.11
CA MET A 1 5.39 10.82 19.50
C MET A 1 5.28 11.04 17.99
N ALA A 2 6.34 11.52 17.32
CA ALA A 2 6.24 11.99 15.94
C ALA A 2 5.78 10.85 15.01
N LYS A 3 4.66 11.05 14.32
CA LYS A 3 4.16 10.13 13.30
C LYS A 3 4.83 10.51 11.98
N ARG A 4 5.83 9.74 11.51
CA ARG A 4 6.41 9.99 10.19
C ARG A 4 5.38 9.66 9.11
N ILE A 5 5.27 10.54 8.12
CA ILE A 5 4.42 10.37 6.94
C ILE A 5 5.30 10.60 5.73
N LYS A 6 5.28 9.68 4.78
CA LYS A 6 5.99 9.79 3.51
C LYS A 6 5.01 9.59 2.37
N GLU A 7 4.91 10.59 1.50
CA GLU A 7 4.19 10.45 0.23
C GLU A 7 5.00 9.53 -0.69
N LEU A 8 4.32 8.53 -1.24
CA LEU A 8 4.92 7.51 -2.10
C LEU A 8 4.76 7.86 -3.58
N GLY A 9 3.92 8.84 -3.90
CA GLY A 9 3.67 9.32 -5.24
C GLY A 9 2.23 9.11 -5.71
N GLU A 10 1.97 9.64 -6.89
CA GLU A 10 0.72 9.49 -7.65
C GLU A 10 0.96 8.47 -8.76
N LEU A 11 0.07 7.49 -8.88
CA LEU A 11 0.08 6.52 -9.97
C LEU A 11 -1.16 6.69 -10.83
N ARG A 12 -0.94 6.91 -12.13
CA ARG A 12 -1.99 7.02 -13.13
C ARG A 12 -2.00 5.79 -14.04
N LEU A 13 -3.16 5.14 -14.15
CA LEU A 13 -3.36 3.97 -14.99
C LEU A 13 -4.41 4.27 -16.08
N ILE A 14 -4.05 4.00 -17.34
CA ILE A 14 -4.88 4.33 -18.51
C ILE A 14 -6.19 3.53 -18.53
N SER A 15 -6.15 2.27 -18.13
CA SER A 15 -7.31 1.37 -18.23
C SER A 15 -8.15 1.29 -16.96
N GLY A 16 -7.87 2.14 -15.96
CA GLY A 16 -8.46 2.06 -14.62
C GLY A 16 -8.14 0.74 -13.88
N PHE A 17 -8.44 0.69 -12.58
CA PHE A 17 -8.30 -0.49 -11.73
C PHE A 17 -9.45 -0.56 -10.72
N THR A 18 -9.81 -1.76 -10.29
CA THR A 18 -10.86 -2.03 -9.30
C THR A 18 -10.32 -2.71 -8.04
N SER A 19 -9.05 -3.11 -8.05
CA SER A 19 -8.36 -3.68 -6.89
C SER A 19 -6.90 -3.23 -6.84
N VAL A 20 -6.39 -3.01 -5.62
CA VAL A 20 -4.96 -2.79 -5.38
C VAL A 20 -4.51 -3.58 -4.16
N GLN A 21 -3.46 -4.37 -4.33
CA GLN A 21 -2.80 -5.07 -3.25
C GLN A 21 -1.37 -4.58 -3.07
N ILE A 22 -0.99 -4.32 -1.82
CA ILE A 22 0.32 -3.75 -1.49
C ILE A 22 1.18 -4.82 -0.84
N TYR A 23 2.42 -4.88 -1.26
CA TYR A 23 3.43 -5.78 -0.76
C TYR A 23 4.63 -4.99 -0.30
N LEU A 24 5.33 -5.55 0.67
CA LEU A 24 6.54 -4.98 1.20
C LEU A 24 7.52 -6.10 1.50
N GLU A 25 8.62 -6.14 0.77
CA GLU A 25 9.78 -6.92 1.16
C GLU A 25 10.67 -6.08 2.05
N SER A 26 11.04 -6.64 3.21
CA SER A 26 11.92 -5.94 4.12
C SER A 26 12.82 -6.87 4.89
N LYS A 27 14.03 -6.39 5.13
CA LYS A 27 15.04 -7.04 5.97
C LYS A 27 15.03 -6.52 7.42
N THR A 28 14.19 -5.53 7.75
CA THR A 28 14.13 -5.01 9.12
C THR A 28 13.23 -5.87 10.01
N SER A 29 13.72 -6.18 11.22
CA SER A 29 12.94 -6.86 12.26
C SER A 29 11.87 -5.94 12.88
N GLU A 30 11.95 -4.62 12.66
CA GLU A 30 11.03 -3.64 13.26
C GLU A 30 9.59 -3.79 12.74
N LEU A 31 9.41 -4.20 11.48
CA LEU A 31 8.08 -4.43 10.88
C LEU A 31 7.32 -5.62 11.48
N LYS A 32 8.01 -6.56 12.14
CA LYS A 32 7.36 -7.75 12.73
C LYS A 32 6.44 -7.40 13.89
N ASN A 33 6.75 -6.32 14.62
CA ASN A 33 6.12 -6.04 15.90
C ASN A 33 5.32 -4.74 15.94
N GLN A 34 5.62 -3.75 15.08
CA GLN A 34 4.81 -2.53 14.93
C GLN A 34 4.97 -1.91 13.54
N GLY A 35 3.85 -1.37 13.05
CA GLY A 35 3.52 -1.40 11.64
C GLY A 35 3.93 -0.19 10.82
N LEU A 36 4.13 -0.48 9.54
CA LEU A 36 3.85 0.48 8.48
C LEU A 36 2.34 0.42 8.19
N LEU A 37 1.68 1.57 8.10
CA LEU A 37 0.37 1.67 7.48
C LEU A 37 0.52 2.30 6.11
N ILE A 38 -0.17 1.75 5.12
CA ILE A 38 -0.33 2.43 3.84
C ILE A 38 -1.74 2.99 3.77
N ALA A 39 -1.82 4.30 3.59
CA ALA A 39 -3.04 4.99 3.22
C ALA A 39 -3.07 5.25 1.72
N ALA A 40 -4.25 5.17 1.13
CA ALA A 40 -4.45 5.41 -0.29
C ALA A 40 -5.66 6.32 -0.50
N GLU A 41 -5.56 7.23 -1.47
CA GLU A 41 -6.69 7.95 -2.04
C GLU A 41 -6.83 7.51 -3.50
N PHE A 42 -8.06 7.20 -3.91
CA PHE A 42 -8.37 6.71 -5.25
C PHE A 42 -9.27 7.72 -5.97
N ILE A 43 -8.98 8.00 -7.23
CA ILE A 43 -9.69 9.01 -8.03
C ILE A 43 -10.14 8.37 -9.34
N ASP A 44 -11.38 8.61 -9.74
CA ASP A 44 -11.97 8.08 -10.97
C ASP A 44 -11.50 8.81 -12.24
N GLU A 45 -12.07 8.46 -13.40
CA GLU A 45 -11.78 9.12 -14.70
C GLU A 45 -12.19 10.60 -14.75
N LYS A 46 -13.16 11.00 -13.93
CA LYS A 46 -13.73 12.36 -13.89
C LYS A 46 -12.96 13.27 -12.93
N GLY A 47 -12.02 12.73 -12.17
CA GLY A 47 -11.28 13.46 -11.14
C GLY A 47 -11.97 13.48 -9.78
N GLU A 48 -12.99 12.65 -9.56
CA GLU A 48 -13.70 12.51 -8.29
C GLU A 48 -13.02 11.50 -7.37
N THR A 49 -12.75 11.91 -6.13
CA THR A 49 -12.21 11.02 -5.10
C THR A 49 -13.26 10.00 -4.65
N LEU A 50 -12.91 8.72 -4.64
CA LEU A 50 -13.76 7.64 -4.14
C LEU A 50 -13.90 7.73 -2.61
N GLY A 51 -15.14 7.72 -2.14
CA GLY A 51 -15.47 7.75 -0.71
C GLY A 51 -15.19 6.44 0.03
N GLN A 52 -15.26 6.46 1.37
CA GLN A 52 -15.03 5.25 2.19
C GLN A 52 -16.02 4.12 1.90
N ASP A 53 -17.25 4.44 1.53
CA ASP A 53 -18.28 3.44 1.20
C ASP A 53 -18.01 2.76 -0.17
N GLU A 54 -17.16 3.37 -1.00
CA GLU A 54 -16.75 2.88 -2.33
C GLU A 54 -15.48 2.04 -2.28
N VAL A 55 -14.78 2.02 -1.14
CA VAL A 55 -13.50 1.34 -0.97
C VAL A 55 -13.57 0.35 0.19
N LYS A 56 -13.51 -0.94 -0.12
CA LYS A 56 -13.54 -2.01 0.88
C LYS A 56 -12.13 -2.55 1.14
N SER A 57 -11.75 -2.60 2.42
CA SER A 57 -10.59 -3.35 2.93
C SER A 57 -11.01 -4.19 4.16
N SER A 58 -10.50 -5.42 4.29
CA SER A 58 -10.94 -6.35 5.34
C SER A 58 -10.47 -6.00 6.77
N TYR A 59 -9.63 -4.97 6.96
CA TYR A 59 -9.05 -4.63 8.27
C TYR A 59 -9.39 -3.25 8.82
N SER A 60 -10.15 -2.41 8.13
CA SER A 60 -10.65 -1.15 8.69
C SER A 60 -11.70 -0.51 7.80
N LYS A 61 -12.66 0.20 8.40
CA LYS A 61 -13.50 1.20 7.73
C LYS A 61 -12.68 2.37 7.14
N ALA A 62 -11.37 2.42 7.38
CA ALA A 62 -10.47 3.42 6.85
C ALA A 62 -9.74 2.92 5.59
N LEU A 63 -9.38 3.87 4.72
CA LEU A 63 -8.46 3.75 3.59
C LEU A 63 -7.03 3.40 4.02
N GLN A 64 -6.86 2.42 4.91
CA GLN A 64 -5.60 2.06 5.55
C GLN A 64 -5.45 0.55 5.54
N ALA A 65 -4.38 0.04 4.94
CA ALA A 65 -4.07 -1.38 4.99
C ALA A 65 -3.03 -1.66 6.08
N GLN A 66 -3.33 -2.65 6.92
CA GLN A 66 -2.37 -3.27 7.82
C GLN A 66 -1.74 -4.46 7.12
N TYR A 67 -0.42 -4.57 7.21
CA TYR A 67 0.30 -5.70 6.65
C TYR A 67 0.13 -6.95 7.52
N ARG A 68 -0.13 -8.08 6.86
CA ARG A 68 0.03 -9.42 7.43
C ARG A 68 1.38 -9.99 7.00
N TYR A 69 2.11 -10.54 7.96
CA TYR A 69 3.33 -11.30 7.68
C TYR A 69 2.98 -12.56 6.87
N ILE A 70 3.63 -12.73 5.71
CA ILE A 70 3.31 -13.84 4.78
C ILE A 70 4.37 -14.92 4.82
N GLU A 71 5.65 -14.58 4.73
CA GLU A 71 6.72 -15.59 4.63
C GLU A 71 8.11 -15.02 4.95
N LYS A 72 9.03 -15.89 5.41
CA LYS A 72 10.48 -15.66 5.43
C LYS A 72 11.05 -16.32 4.17
N GLN A 73 11.69 -15.56 3.29
CA GLN A 73 12.48 -16.16 2.20
C GLN A 73 13.89 -16.52 2.70
N GLU A 74 14.61 -17.35 1.94
CA GLU A 74 16.06 -17.50 2.08
C GLU A 74 16.69 -16.09 1.98
N ASP A 75 17.68 -15.77 2.83
CA ASP A 75 18.34 -14.45 2.98
C ASP A 75 17.75 -13.42 3.98
N ASP A 76 17.04 -13.87 5.02
CA ASP A 76 16.53 -13.05 6.15
C ASP A 76 15.52 -11.94 5.78
N SER A 77 15.04 -11.89 4.53
CA SER A 77 13.95 -11.01 4.13
C SER A 77 12.58 -11.57 4.54
N ALA A 78 11.69 -10.68 4.95
CA ALA A 78 10.29 -10.97 5.21
C ALA A 78 9.42 -10.26 4.18
N ILE A 79 8.46 -10.98 3.60
CA ILE A 79 7.44 -10.39 2.75
C ILE A 79 6.18 -10.16 3.60
N PHE A 80 5.73 -8.92 3.56
CA PHE A 80 4.53 -8.43 4.18
C PHE A 80 3.53 -8.12 3.08
N GLN A 81 2.30 -8.59 3.22
CA GLN A 81 1.23 -8.34 2.25
C GLN A 81 0.08 -7.63 2.94
N SER A 82 -0.48 -6.64 2.26
CA SER A 82 -1.71 -6.00 2.65
C SER A 82 -2.90 -6.83 2.19
N VAL A 83 -4.01 -6.74 2.91
CA VAL A 83 -5.29 -7.07 2.28
C VAL A 83 -5.52 -6.10 1.11
N PRO A 84 -6.08 -6.57 -0.02
CA PRO A 84 -6.36 -5.69 -1.14
C PRO A 84 -7.40 -4.62 -0.78
N PHE A 85 -7.22 -3.42 -1.31
CA PHE A 85 -8.30 -2.46 -1.47
C PHE A 85 -9.14 -2.90 -2.66
N THR A 86 -10.46 -2.99 -2.49
CA THR A 86 -11.40 -3.28 -3.58
C THR A 86 -12.33 -2.09 -3.76
N LEU A 87 -12.61 -1.73 -5.01
CA LEU A 87 -13.32 -0.51 -5.38
C LEU A 87 -14.67 -0.86 -6.01
N SER A 88 -15.72 -0.09 -5.68
CA SER A 88 -17.05 -0.27 -6.28
C SER A 88 -17.13 0.17 -7.74
N ARG A 89 -16.16 0.97 -8.20
CA ARG A 89 -16.01 1.45 -9.57
C ARG A 89 -14.53 1.67 -9.91
N PRO A 90 -14.15 1.70 -11.19
CA PRO A 90 -12.75 1.89 -11.58
C PRO A 90 -12.17 3.23 -11.12
N ALA A 91 -10.99 3.18 -10.52
CA ALA A 91 -10.14 4.35 -10.29
C ALA A 91 -9.03 4.41 -11.34
N TYR A 92 -8.60 5.62 -11.70
CA TYR A 92 -7.54 5.88 -12.68
C TYR A 92 -6.29 6.46 -12.02
N ILE A 93 -6.44 7.00 -10.82
CA ILE A 93 -5.35 7.57 -10.03
C ILE A 93 -5.34 6.93 -8.65
N ALA A 94 -4.16 6.64 -8.14
CA ALA A 94 -3.93 6.24 -6.76
C ALA A 94 -2.81 7.07 -6.12
N ASN A 95 -3.12 7.73 -5.00
CA ASN A 95 -2.20 8.52 -4.20
C ASN A 95 -1.87 7.77 -2.91
N PHE A 96 -0.62 7.33 -2.75
CA PHE A 96 -0.23 6.53 -1.59
C PHE A 96 0.60 7.31 -0.58
N LYS A 97 0.36 7.01 0.70
CA LYS A 97 1.13 7.54 1.84
C LYS A 97 1.54 6.40 2.76
N ALA A 98 2.82 6.32 3.04
CA ALA A 98 3.39 5.49 4.10
C ALA A 98 3.33 6.24 5.43
N ILE A 99 2.78 5.60 6.45
CA ILE A 99 2.58 6.19 7.76
C ILE A 99 3.19 5.25 8.81
N GLU A 100 4.05 5.80 9.64
CA GLU A 100 4.57 5.11 10.81
C GLU A 100 3.45 4.82 11.82
N TRP A 101 3.40 3.58 12.33
CA TRP A 101 2.36 3.11 13.24
C TRP A 101 2.91 2.32 14.44
N GLY A 102 2.13 2.26 15.52
CA GLY A 102 2.51 1.58 16.75
C GLY A 102 3.67 2.26 17.48
N ARG A 103 4.69 1.50 17.89
CA ARG A 103 5.91 2.03 18.54
C ARG A 103 6.85 2.69 17.53
N GLY A 104 6.57 2.54 16.23
CA GLY A 104 7.29 3.20 15.17
C GLY A 104 8.67 2.61 14.86
N PHE A 105 9.38 3.30 13.99
CA PHE A 105 10.74 2.97 13.56
C PHE A 105 11.77 3.72 14.39
N SER A 106 12.88 3.04 14.70
CA SER A 106 14.00 3.58 15.48
C SER A 106 14.62 4.83 14.87
N SER A 107 14.58 5.00 13.55
CA SER A 107 15.07 6.18 12.83
C SER A 107 14.38 6.38 11.47
N GLU A 108 14.46 7.60 10.93
CA GLU A 108 13.98 7.90 9.57
C GLU A 108 14.71 7.07 8.51
N LYS A 109 16.01 6.84 8.68
CA LYS A 109 16.80 5.98 7.78
C LYS A 109 16.23 4.56 7.74
N VAL A 110 15.83 3.99 8.88
CA VAL A 110 15.22 2.66 8.93
C VAL A 110 13.81 2.68 8.33
N PHE A 111 13.01 3.71 8.59
CA PHE A 111 11.70 3.89 7.97
C PHE A 111 11.81 3.92 6.44
N LEU A 112 12.67 4.77 5.88
CA LEU A 112 12.85 4.89 4.43
C LEU A 112 13.42 3.61 3.80
N LYS A 113 14.40 2.96 4.45
CA LYS A 113 14.89 1.63 4.01
C LYS A 113 13.79 0.58 4.00
N SER A 114 12.86 0.66 4.95
CA SER A 114 11.73 -0.27 5.02
C SER A 114 10.73 -0.06 3.89
N LEU A 115 10.70 1.11 3.24
CA LEU A 115 9.84 1.40 2.09
C LEU A 115 10.48 1.04 0.73
N ALA A 116 11.79 0.81 0.70
CA ALA A 116 12.52 0.54 -0.55
C ALA A 116 12.07 -0.75 -1.24
N GLY A 117 11.56 -1.73 -0.49
CA GLY A 117 11.01 -2.98 -1.02
C GLY A 117 9.50 -2.93 -1.23
N LEU A 118 8.88 -1.76 -1.38
CA LEU A 118 7.43 -1.65 -1.57
C LEU A 118 7.04 -1.83 -3.04
N TRP A 119 6.05 -2.68 -3.30
CA TRP A 119 5.40 -2.78 -4.60
C TRP A 119 3.90 -2.99 -4.46
N MET A 120 3.20 -2.73 -5.55
CA MET A 120 1.75 -2.73 -5.63
C MET A 120 1.31 -3.49 -6.87
N ILE A 121 0.26 -4.29 -6.72
CA ILE A 121 -0.41 -4.99 -7.83
C ILE A 121 -1.78 -4.35 -7.98
N PHE A 122 -2.05 -3.80 -9.17
CA PHE A 122 -3.32 -3.23 -9.57
C PHE A 122 -4.02 -4.22 -10.48
N GLU A 123 -5.32 -4.42 -10.29
CA GLU A 123 -6.12 -5.30 -11.14
C GLU A 123 -7.39 -4.57 -11.56
N ASN A 124 -7.81 -4.78 -12.80
CA ASN A 124 -9.11 -4.38 -13.30
C ASN A 124 -9.95 -5.64 -13.56
N SER A 125 -10.93 -5.87 -12.69
CA SER A 125 -11.83 -7.04 -12.76
C SER A 125 -12.75 -7.03 -13.99
N GLU A 126 -12.97 -5.89 -14.64
CA GLU A 126 -13.84 -5.79 -15.81
C GLU A 126 -13.18 -6.34 -17.08
N ASN A 127 -11.86 -6.17 -17.20
CA ASN A 127 -11.10 -6.58 -18.39
C ASN A 127 -9.99 -7.62 -18.10
N GLY A 128 -9.78 -8.00 -16.83
CA GLY A 128 -8.79 -8.99 -16.42
C GLY A 128 -7.34 -8.52 -16.49
N THR A 129 -7.08 -7.22 -16.68
CA THR A 129 -5.72 -6.69 -16.80
C THR A 129 -5.11 -6.43 -15.42
N SER A 130 -3.82 -6.71 -15.27
CA SER A 130 -3.06 -6.45 -14.05
C SER A 130 -1.76 -5.69 -14.31
N TRP A 131 -1.38 -4.78 -13.41
CA TRP A 131 -0.13 -4.02 -13.46
C TRP A 131 0.62 -4.14 -12.15
N THR A 132 1.94 -4.31 -12.21
CA THR A 132 2.80 -4.24 -11.03
C THR A 132 3.58 -2.94 -11.05
N TYR A 133 3.51 -2.19 -9.96
CA TYR A 133 4.32 -0.99 -9.74
C TYR A 133 5.27 -1.22 -8.57
N ARG A 134 6.57 -1.07 -8.80
CA ARG A 134 7.59 -1.08 -7.75
C ARG A 134 7.99 0.37 -7.46
N MET A 135 8.09 0.73 -6.19
CA MET A 135 8.71 2.01 -5.84
C MET A 135 10.17 2.01 -6.31
N GLY A 136 10.59 3.10 -6.96
CA GLY A 136 12.00 3.31 -7.30
C GLY A 136 12.85 3.43 -6.03
N ALA A 137 14.01 2.76 -6.03
CA ALA A 137 15.03 2.87 -4.98
C ALA A 137 15.72 4.24 -4.97
#